data_AF-A0A1G1K0K9-F1
#
_entry.id   AF-A0A1G1K0K9-F1
#
_cell.length_a   1.000
_cell.length_b   1.000
_cell.length_c   1.000
_cell.angle_alpha   90.00
_cell.angle_beta   90.00
_cell.angle_gamma   90.00
#
_symmetry.space_group_name_H-M   'P 1'
#
loop_
_entity.id
_entity.type
_entity.pdbx_description
1 polymer ?
#
loop_
_entity_poly.entity_id
_entity_poly.type
_entity_poly.pdbx_seq_one_letter_code
_entity_poly.pdbx_strand_id
1 'polypeptide(L)'
;MLKRLSLFVLVMSLLVSPIYAAELAPSPWTNETTDEAKTLAKFKFGLKNLFFGWTEVFDEPYETYKKENDNNMFEAVGIGAVYALVDTAFGALQVITSPLPGVDIPLPEGGVDF
;
A
#
# COMPACT_ATOMS: atom_id res chain seq x y z
N MET A 1 14.73 -24.93 -3.19
CA MET A 1 13.91 -23.72 -3.46
C MET A 1 13.33 -23.10 -2.20
N LEU A 2 12.72 -23.87 -1.27
CA LEU A 2 12.13 -23.33 -0.03
C LEU A 2 13.03 -22.38 0.76
N LYS A 3 14.32 -22.73 1.00
CA LYS A 3 15.24 -21.88 1.77
C LYS A 3 15.50 -20.49 1.15
N ARG A 4 15.48 -20.41 -0.19
CA ARG A 4 15.65 -19.13 -0.92
C ARG A 4 14.37 -18.31 -0.90
N LEU A 5 13.21 -18.97 -0.95
CA LEU A 5 11.90 -18.34 -0.83
C LEU A 5 11.67 -17.80 0.60
N SER A 6 12.00 -18.57 1.64
CA SER A 6 11.90 -18.12 3.04
C SER A 6 12.83 -16.94 3.33
N LEU A 7 14.04 -16.94 2.76
CA LEU A 7 14.96 -15.81 2.89
C LEU A 7 14.44 -14.57 2.15
N PHE A 8 13.86 -14.75 0.96
CA PHE A 8 13.25 -13.66 0.20
C PHE A 8 12.05 -13.05 0.94
N VAL A 9 11.16 -13.88 1.48
CA VAL A 9 10.03 -13.43 2.31
C VAL A 9 10.52 -12.71 3.56
N LEU A 10 11.54 -13.25 4.24
CA LEU A 10 12.13 -12.63 5.44
C LEU A 10 12.75 -11.26 5.13
N VAL A 11 13.52 -11.16 4.03
CA VAL A 11 14.14 -9.91 3.59
C VAL A 11 13.07 -8.89 3.20
N MET A 12 12.03 -9.31 2.48
CA MET A 12 10.89 -8.44 2.17
C MET A 12 10.18 -7.95 3.43
N SER A 13 9.94 -8.82 4.41
CA SER A 13 9.32 -8.41 5.68
C SER A 13 10.20 -7.46 6.52
N LEU A 14 11.53 -7.54 6.41
CA LEU A 14 12.46 -6.64 7.10
C LEU A 14 12.62 -5.29 6.40
N LEU A 15 12.45 -5.23 5.08
CA LEU A 15 12.43 -3.98 4.32
C LEU A 15 11.16 -3.15 4.60
N VAL A 16 10.06 -3.81 4.97
CA VAL A 16 8.77 -3.17 5.26
C VAL A 16 8.70 -2.58 6.68
N SER A 17 9.58 -2.97 7.63
CA SER A 17 9.29 -2.74 9.06
C SER A 17 9.71 -1.38 9.67
N PRO A 18 10.77 -0.67 9.24
CA PRO A 18 11.12 0.61 9.85
C PRO A 18 10.80 1.84 9.00
N ILE A 19 10.75 1.72 7.67
CA ILE A 19 10.55 2.86 6.76
C ILE A 19 9.05 3.23 6.69
N TYR A 20 8.17 2.23 6.73
CA TYR A 20 6.73 2.41 6.48
C TYR A 20 5.92 2.73 7.75
N ALA A 21 6.44 2.43 8.94
CA ALA A 21 5.67 2.58 10.19
C ALA A 21 5.26 4.04 10.49
N ALA A 22 5.88 5.04 9.85
CA ALA A 22 5.57 6.45 10.01
C ALA A 22 4.47 6.98 9.06
N GLU A 23 4.12 6.26 7.98
CA GLU A 23 3.21 6.72 6.91
C GLU A 23 1.95 5.87 6.74
N LEU A 24 1.78 4.81 7.55
CA LEU A 24 0.58 3.97 7.55
C LEU A 24 -0.58 4.71 8.24
N ALA A 25 -1.19 5.64 7.51
CA ALA A 25 -2.43 6.29 7.92
C ALA A 25 -3.61 5.29 7.89
N PRO A 26 -4.63 5.47 8.76
CA PRO A 26 -5.86 4.71 8.66
C PRO A 26 -6.46 4.84 7.25
N SER A 27 -6.91 3.72 6.69
CA SER A 27 -7.46 3.74 5.33
C SER A 27 -8.69 4.68 5.26
N PRO A 28 -8.87 5.48 4.20
CA PRO A 28 -9.95 6.49 4.14
C PRO A 28 -11.37 5.95 4.40
N TRP A 29 -11.63 4.68 4.05
CA TRP A 29 -12.91 4.01 4.28
C TRP A 29 -13.26 3.82 5.77
N THR A 30 -12.30 3.93 6.69
CA THR A 30 -12.56 3.79 8.14
C THR A 30 -13.44 4.92 8.69
N ASN A 31 -13.52 6.05 7.97
CA ASN A 31 -14.31 7.22 8.34
C ASN A 31 -15.82 7.05 8.09
N GLU A 32 -16.23 5.98 7.40
CA GLU A 32 -17.63 5.68 7.18
C GLU A 32 -18.36 5.38 8.50
N THR A 33 -19.65 5.74 8.57
CA THR A 33 -20.39 5.73 9.84
C THR A 33 -21.08 4.40 10.15
N THR A 34 -21.48 3.65 9.13
CA THR A 34 -22.19 2.37 9.28
C THR A 34 -21.34 1.21 8.78
N ASP A 35 -21.54 0.01 9.33
CA ASP A 35 -20.78 -1.17 8.92
C ASP A 35 -21.01 -1.55 7.45
N GLU A 36 -22.24 -1.35 6.94
CA GLU A 36 -22.54 -1.54 5.52
C GLU A 36 -21.77 -0.56 4.63
N ALA A 37 -21.75 0.72 5.01
CA ALA A 37 -20.98 1.74 4.29
C ALA A 37 -19.47 1.44 4.34
N LYS A 38 -18.95 1.02 5.51
CA LYS A 38 -17.55 0.58 5.66
C LYS A 38 -17.23 -0.62 4.77
N THR A 39 -18.06 -1.65 4.75
CA THR A 39 -17.83 -2.83 3.90
C THR A 39 -17.80 -2.46 2.43
N LEU A 40 -18.74 -1.64 1.96
CA LEU A 40 -18.76 -1.19 0.57
C LEU A 40 -17.56 -0.29 0.23
N ALA A 41 -17.23 0.66 1.11
CA ALA A 41 -16.10 1.57 0.93
C ALA A 41 -14.77 0.81 0.94
N LYS A 42 -14.59 -0.13 1.88
CA LYS A 42 -13.44 -1.04 1.96
C LYS A 42 -13.28 -1.91 0.72
N PHE A 43 -14.39 -2.45 0.20
CA PHE A 43 -14.37 -3.20 -1.05
C PHE A 43 -13.93 -2.35 -2.24
N LYS A 44 -14.50 -1.15 -2.41
CA LYS A 44 -14.12 -0.21 -3.48
C LYS A 44 -12.67 0.24 -3.36
N PHE A 45 -12.25 0.55 -2.14
CA PHE A 45 -10.87 0.89 -1.82
C PHE A 45 -9.92 -0.25 -2.19
N GLY A 46 -10.26 -1.48 -1.80
CA GLY A 46 -9.49 -2.66 -2.17
C GLY A 46 -9.39 -2.85 -3.68
N LEU A 47 -10.49 -2.68 -4.43
CA LEU A 47 -10.45 -2.76 -5.90
C LEU A 47 -9.59 -1.66 -6.52
N LYS A 48 -9.66 -0.41 -6.02
CA LYS A 48 -8.82 0.70 -6.48
C LYS A 48 -7.34 0.30 -6.37
N ASN A 49 -6.91 -0.08 -5.19
CA ASN A 49 -5.51 -0.43 -4.93
C ASN A 49 -5.09 -1.74 -5.62
N LEU A 50 -5.98 -2.73 -5.73
CA LEU A 50 -5.70 -3.97 -6.46
C LEU A 50 -5.44 -3.72 -7.95
N PHE A 51 -6.25 -2.90 -8.61
CA PHE A 51 -6.14 -2.68 -10.05
C PHE A 51 -5.14 -1.61 -10.44
N PHE A 52 -4.86 -0.67 -9.54
CA PHE A 52 -4.02 0.47 -9.84
C PHE A 52 -2.80 0.63 -8.95
N GLY A 53 -2.61 -0.16 -7.91
CA GLY A 53 -1.41 -0.09 -7.05
C GLY A 53 -0.12 -0.13 -7.85
N TRP A 54 -0.07 -0.90 -8.94
CA TRP A 54 1.10 -0.96 -9.80
C TRP A 54 1.52 0.38 -10.43
N THR A 55 0.65 1.39 -10.50
CA THR A 55 1.01 2.70 -11.08
C THR A 55 1.98 3.48 -10.20
N GLU A 56 2.08 3.14 -8.91
CA GLU A 56 3.05 3.73 -7.98
C GLU A 56 4.51 3.51 -8.38
N VAL A 57 4.81 2.58 -9.29
CA VAL A 57 6.16 2.48 -9.91
C VAL A 57 6.54 3.75 -10.69
N PHE A 58 5.55 4.51 -11.14
CA PHE A 58 5.72 5.71 -11.96
C PHE A 58 5.33 6.98 -11.22
N ASP A 59 4.28 6.90 -10.41
CA ASP A 59 3.71 8.06 -9.70
C ASP A 59 4.63 8.46 -8.54
N GLU A 60 4.98 7.53 -7.63
CA GLU A 60 5.86 7.83 -6.49
C GLU A 60 7.23 8.42 -6.84
N PRO A 61 7.98 7.91 -7.85
CA PRO A 61 9.26 8.50 -8.16
C PRO A 61 9.14 9.94 -8.66
N TYR A 62 8.05 10.25 -9.37
CA TYR A 62 7.76 11.61 -9.82
C TYR A 62 7.39 12.52 -8.65
N GLU A 63 6.54 12.04 -7.74
CA GLU A 63 6.12 12.79 -6.55
C GLU A 63 7.28 13.05 -5.59
N THR A 64 8.04 12.01 -5.25
CA THR A 64 9.21 12.09 -4.36
C THR A 64 10.28 13.03 -4.92
N TYR A 65 10.58 12.94 -6.23
CA TYR A 65 11.53 13.84 -6.89
C TYR A 65 11.08 15.30 -6.84
N LYS A 66 9.77 15.55 -6.95
CA LYS A 66 9.18 16.90 -6.96
C LYS A 66 9.01 17.50 -5.56
N LYS A 67 8.63 16.71 -4.56
CA LYS A 67 8.45 17.14 -3.16
C LYS A 67 9.78 17.43 -2.48
N GLU A 68 10.80 16.58 -2.68
CA GLU A 68 11.94 16.56 -1.76
C GLU A 68 13.22 17.25 -2.26
N ASN A 69 13.29 17.76 -3.50
CA ASN A 69 14.40 18.56 -4.05
C ASN A 69 15.84 17.99 -3.89
N ASP A 70 16.03 16.79 -3.32
CA ASP A 70 17.36 16.22 -3.05
C ASP A 70 17.37 14.69 -2.89
N ASN A 71 16.23 14.00 -3.08
CA ASN A 71 16.21 12.53 -3.02
C ASN A 71 16.79 11.92 -4.30
N ASN A 72 17.69 10.97 -4.11
CA ASN A 72 18.30 10.20 -5.17
C ASN A 72 17.20 9.52 -6.00
N MET A 73 17.17 9.74 -7.32
CA MET A 73 16.18 9.11 -8.22
C MET A 73 16.15 7.58 -8.07
N PHE A 74 17.28 6.94 -7.71
CA PHE A 74 17.31 5.51 -7.43
C PHE A 74 16.51 5.10 -6.18
N GLU A 75 16.53 5.94 -5.14
CA GLU A 75 15.75 5.73 -3.92
C GLU A 75 14.27 5.92 -4.20
N ALA A 76 13.91 6.97 -4.94
CA ALA A 76 12.54 7.25 -5.37
C ALA A 76 11.92 6.10 -6.19
N VAL A 77 12.69 5.52 -7.14
CA VAL A 77 12.27 4.32 -7.89
C VAL A 77 12.13 3.09 -6.97
N GLY A 78 12.99 2.96 -5.97
CA GLY A 78 12.90 1.89 -4.98
C GLY A 78 11.62 1.97 -4.15
N ILE A 79 11.26 3.17 -3.70
CA ILE A 79 10.02 3.46 -2.95
C ILE A 79 8.81 3.10 -3.82
N GLY A 80 8.72 3.63 -5.04
CA GLY A 80 7.61 3.34 -5.94
C GLY A 80 7.44 1.85 -6.27
N ALA A 81 8.54 1.11 -6.43
CA ALA A 81 8.48 -0.33 -6.63
C ALA A 81 7.89 -1.08 -5.41
N VAL A 82 8.20 -0.64 -4.19
CA VAL A 82 7.64 -1.26 -2.98
C VAL A 82 6.19 -0.85 -2.77
N TYR A 83 5.86 0.44 -2.92
CA TYR A 83 4.50 0.95 -2.81
C TYR A 83 3.58 0.23 -3.79
N ALA A 84 4.03 0.05 -5.03
CA ALA A 84 3.30 -0.68 -6.04
C ALA A 84 2.96 -2.13 -5.64
N LEU A 85 3.92 -2.82 -5.01
CA LEU A 85 3.71 -4.17 -4.51
C LEU A 85 2.78 -4.19 -3.30
N VAL A 86 2.98 -3.27 -2.35
CA VAL A 86 2.18 -3.19 -1.12
C VAL A 86 0.74 -2.84 -1.44
N ASP A 87 0.48 -1.79 -2.22
CA ASP A 87 -0.87 -1.35 -2.58
C ASP A 87 -1.64 -2.40 -3.37
N THR A 88 -0.98 -3.05 -4.33
CA THR A 88 -1.60 -4.13 -5.09
C THR A 88 -1.95 -5.32 -4.19
N ALA A 89 -0.98 -5.78 -3.38
CA ALA A 89 -1.17 -6.97 -2.55
C ALA A 89 -2.16 -6.72 -1.41
N PHE A 90 -2.04 -5.59 -0.72
CA PHE A 90 -2.91 -5.24 0.39
C PHE A 90 -4.28 -4.74 -0.10
N GLY A 91 -4.38 -4.17 -1.31
CA GLY A 91 -5.64 -3.96 -2.01
C GLY A 91 -6.41 -5.27 -2.21
N ALA A 92 -5.73 -6.35 -2.61
CA ALA A 92 -6.35 -7.69 -2.66
C ALA A 92 -6.86 -8.14 -1.29
N LEU A 93 -6.06 -7.93 -0.22
CA LEU A 93 -6.46 -8.28 1.14
C LEU A 93 -7.64 -7.43 1.63
N GLN A 94 -7.70 -6.15 1.28
CA GLN A 94 -8.83 -5.27 1.58
C GLN A 94 -10.11 -5.78 0.91
N VAL A 95 -10.06 -6.26 -0.35
CA VAL A 95 -11.20 -6.91 -1.03
C VAL A 95 -11.65 -8.17 -0.30
N ILE A 96 -10.72 -9.08 -0.01
CA ILE A 96 -11.02 -10.36 0.66
C ILE A 96 -11.61 -10.14 2.05
N THR A 97 -11.08 -9.16 2.78
CA THR A 97 -11.50 -8.84 4.16
C THR A 97 -12.61 -7.78 4.20
N SER A 98 -13.15 -7.35 3.07
CA SER A 98 -14.21 -6.32 3.02
C SER A 98 -15.47 -6.64 3.84
N PRO A 99 -15.90 -7.92 3.98
CA PRO A 99 -17.01 -8.27 4.89
C PRO A 99 -16.67 -8.10 6.39
N LEU A 100 -15.40 -7.85 6.73
CA LEU A 100 -14.91 -7.63 8.09
C LEU A 100 -14.42 -6.17 8.22
N PRO A 101 -15.32 -5.18 8.40
CA PRO A 101 -14.96 -3.77 8.46
C PRO A 101 -14.19 -3.38 9.74
N GLY A 102 -14.10 -4.26 10.73
CA GLY A 102 -13.32 -4.06 11.96
C GLY A 102 -11.81 -4.28 11.81
N VAL A 103 -11.34 -4.74 10.65
CA VAL A 103 -9.92 -4.98 10.37
C VAL A 103 -9.46 -3.99 9.30
N ASP A 104 -8.52 -3.13 9.64
CA ASP A 104 -7.83 -2.28 8.66
C ASP A 104 -6.46 -2.86 8.30
N ILE A 105 -6.11 -2.71 7.03
CA ILE A 105 -4.82 -3.06 6.46
C ILE A 105 -4.31 -1.76 5.83
N PRO A 106 -3.63 -0.91 6.62
CA PRO A 106 -3.23 0.41 6.15
C PRO A 106 -2.29 0.27 4.94
N LEU A 107 -2.46 1.17 3.99
CA LEU A 107 -1.63 1.29 2.80
C LEU A 107 -0.71 2.52 2.93
N PRO A 108 0.49 2.50 2.32
CA PRO A 108 1.31 3.69 2.10
C PRO A 108 0.48 4.87 1.61
N GLU A 109 0.69 6.06 2.18
CA GLU A 109 -0.05 7.30 1.87
C GLU A 109 -1.60 7.22 1.90
N GLY A 110 -2.18 6.14 2.46
CA GLY A 110 -3.62 5.90 2.40
C GLY A 110 -4.08 5.18 1.12
N GLY A 111 -3.13 4.65 0.33
CA GLY A 111 -3.32 3.95 -0.93
C GLY A 111 -3.30 4.90 -2.13
N VAL A 112 -3.20 4.32 -3.32
CA VAL A 112 -3.20 5.04 -4.61
C VAL A 112 -4.12 6.26 -4.65
N ASP A 113 -3.62 7.39 -5.13
CA ASP A 113 -4.38 8.63 -5.31
C ASP A 113 -4.23 9.20 -6.73
N PHE A 114 -5.33 9.65 -7.35
CA PHE A 114 -5.34 10.28 -8.68
C PHE A 114 -6.29 11.49 -8.71
#